data_AF-A0A9E4CKV1-F1
#
_entry.id   AF-A0A9E4CKV1-F1
#
_cell.length_a   1.000
_cell.length_b   1.000
_cell.length_c   1.000
_cell.angle_alpha   90.00
_cell.angle_beta   90.00
_cell.angle_gamma   90.00
#
_symmetry.space_group_name_H-M   'P 1'
#
loop_
_entity.id
_entity.type
_entity.pdbx_description
1 polymer ?
#
loop_
_entity_poly.entity_id
_entity_poly.type
_entity_poly.pdbx_seq_one_letter_code
_entity_poly.pdbx_strand_id
1 'polypeptide(L)'
;AELAVVGRPAILVPYPYAAGDHQAHNSRMVEAQGAALMVEEGDGWEQKLSEALRRLIADGDLRARQEKAWQALARPQATADIVADIVKLIAKD
;
A
#
# COMPACT_ATOMS: atom_id res chain seq x y z
N ALA A 1 -2.40 1.62 5.17
CA ALA A 1 -2.39 1.34 6.62
C ALA A 1 -2.88 -0.08 6.91
N GLU A 2 -4.15 -0.40 6.64
CA GLU A 2 -4.71 -1.74 6.90
C GLU A 2 -4.00 -2.86 6.12
N LEU A 3 -3.80 -2.68 4.81
CA LEU A 3 -3.08 -3.65 3.98
C LEU A 3 -1.66 -3.95 4.47
N ALA A 4 -0.99 -2.95 5.07
CA ALA A 4 0.35 -3.14 5.64
C ALA A 4 0.34 -4.07 6.85
N VAL A 5 -0.71 -3.97 7.68
CA VAL A 5 -0.89 -4.88 8.83
C VAL A 5 -1.29 -6.28 8.36
N VAL A 6 -2.10 -6.40 7.30
CA VAL A 6 -2.47 -7.69 6.70
C VAL A 6 -1.27 -8.38 6.06
N GLY A 7 -0.34 -7.62 5.48
CA GLY A 7 0.95 -8.13 5.04
C GLY A 7 0.88 -9.04 3.81
N ARG A 8 -0.11 -8.88 2.92
CA ARG A 8 -0.31 -9.76 1.77
C ARG A 8 0.03 -9.09 0.43
N PRO A 9 0.54 -9.86 -0.56
CA PRO A 9 0.76 -9.35 -1.91
C PRO A 9 -0.53 -8.73 -2.48
N ALA A 10 -0.40 -7.62 -3.20
CA ALA A 10 -1.56 -6.85 -3.65
C ALA A 10 -1.32 -6.21 -5.03
N ILE A 11 -2.42 -6.01 -5.75
CA ILE A 11 -2.50 -5.14 -6.91
C ILE A 11 -3.43 -3.98 -6.52
N LEU A 12 -2.93 -2.76 -6.59
CA LEU A 12 -3.68 -1.55 -6.28
C LEU A 12 -4.21 -0.94 -7.57
N VAL A 13 -5.53 -0.80 -7.64
CA VAL A 13 -6.24 -0.12 -8.73
C VAL A 13 -6.83 1.16 -8.13
N PRO A 14 -6.14 2.32 -8.25
CA PRO A 14 -6.64 3.56 -7.69
C PRO A 14 -7.87 4.05 -8.46
N TYR A 15 -8.89 4.52 -7.74
CA TYR A 15 -10.07 5.09 -8.35
C TYR A 15 -9.74 6.44 -9.02
N PRO A 16 -9.93 6.58 -10.34
CA PRO A 16 -9.43 7.73 -11.12
C PRO A 16 -10.17 9.05 -10.83
N TYR A 17 -11.38 8.98 -10.27
CA TYR A 17 -12.19 10.16 -9.97
C TYR A 17 -12.10 10.60 -8.50
N ALA A 18 -11.16 10.05 -7.74
CA ALA A 18 -10.92 10.47 -6.36
C ALA A 18 -10.44 11.93 -6.33
N ALA A 19 -11.11 12.76 -5.51
CA ALA A 19 -10.71 14.15 -5.33
C ALA A 19 -9.25 14.25 -4.86
N GLY A 20 -8.43 15.05 -5.55
CA GLY A 20 -7.05 15.33 -5.17
C GLY A 20 -6.01 14.27 -5.55
N ASP A 21 -6.35 13.25 -6.35
CA ASP A 21 -5.42 12.19 -6.79
C ASP A 21 -4.71 11.42 -5.63
N HIS A 22 -5.29 11.50 -4.43
CA HIS A 22 -4.69 10.93 -3.23
C HIS A 22 -4.60 9.40 -3.28
N GLN A 23 -5.55 8.73 -3.96
CA GLN A 23 -5.48 7.28 -4.12
C GLN A 23 -4.31 6.86 -4.98
N ALA A 24 -4.09 7.50 -6.12
CA ALA A 24 -2.96 7.15 -6.98
C ALA A 24 -1.63 7.53 -6.32
N HIS A 25 -1.56 8.65 -5.61
CA HIS A 25 -0.39 8.99 -4.80
C HIS A 25 -0.05 7.90 -3.77
N ASN A 26 -1.03 7.44 -3.00
CA ASN A 26 -0.82 6.38 -2.01
C ASN A 26 -0.39 5.07 -2.68
N SER A 27 -1.02 4.70 -3.80
CA SER A 27 -0.65 3.49 -4.54
C SER A 27 0.78 3.55 -5.09
N ARG A 28 1.20 4.69 -5.65
CA ARG A 28 2.58 4.90 -6.13
C ARG A 28 3.60 4.80 -4.99
N MET A 29 3.27 5.33 -3.82
CA MET A 29 4.13 5.20 -2.63
C MET A 29 4.29 3.75 -2.19
N VAL A 30 3.23 2.95 -2.22
CA VAL A 30 3.29 1.52 -1.88
C VAL A 30 4.07 0.72 -2.93
N GLU A 31 3.83 0.98 -4.22
CA GLU A 31 4.54 0.33 -5.33
C GLU A 31 6.04 0.65 -5.32
N ALA A 32 6.41 1.90 -5.08
CA ALA A 32 7.81 2.32 -4.99
C ALA A 32 8.58 1.62 -3.85
N GLN A 33 7.88 1.21 -2.79
CA GLN A 33 8.44 0.43 -1.68
C GLN A 33 8.45 -1.09 -1.99
N GLY A 34 7.97 -1.50 -3.16
CA GLY A 34 7.91 -2.89 -3.60
C GLY A 34 6.83 -3.71 -2.89
N ALA A 35 5.88 -3.07 -2.21
CA ALA A 35 4.84 -3.74 -1.43
C ALA A 35 3.63 -4.16 -2.29
N ALA A 36 3.38 -3.50 -3.42
CA ALA A 36 2.29 -3.85 -4.32
C ALA A 36 2.67 -3.60 -5.79
N LEU A 37 1.88 -4.15 -6.72
CA LEU A 37 1.84 -3.65 -8.09
C LEU A 37 0.74 -2.60 -8.20
N MET A 38 0.87 -1.63 -9.10
CA MET A 38 -0.17 -0.65 -9.39
C MET A 38 -0.67 -0.77 -10.83
N VAL A 39 -1.99 -0.67 -11.02
CA VAL A 39 -2.61 -0.62 -12.35
C VAL A 39 -3.62 0.52 -12.34
N GLU A 40 -3.37 1.57 -13.11
CA GLU A 40 -4.31 2.69 -13.26
C GLU A 40 -5.40 2.35 -14.28
N GLU A 41 -6.64 2.77 -13.97
CA GLU A 41 -7.77 2.67 -14.90
C GLU A 41 -7.60 3.64 -16.07
N GLY A 42 -7.82 3.14 -17.29
CA GLY A 42 -7.64 3.88 -18.54
C GLY A 42 -7.61 2.93 -19.72
N ASP A 43 -7.26 3.39 -20.92
CA ASP A 43 -7.29 2.53 -22.10
C ASP A 43 -6.36 1.30 -21.96
N GLY A 44 -6.95 0.11 -22.12
CA GLY A 44 -6.25 -1.17 -22.06
C GLY A 44 -5.84 -1.64 -20.65
N TRP A 45 -6.38 -1.04 -19.60
CA TRP A 45 -6.05 -1.40 -18.22
C TRP A 45 -6.45 -2.84 -17.84
N GLU A 46 -7.49 -3.41 -18.45
CA GLU A 46 -7.94 -4.78 -18.17
C GLU A 46 -6.86 -5.81 -18.55
N GLN A 47 -6.17 -5.57 -19.66
CA GLN A 47 -5.04 -6.41 -20.09
C GLN A 47 -3.88 -6.28 -19.09
N LYS A 48 -3.52 -5.05 -18.68
CA LYS A 48 -2.47 -4.80 -17.69
C LYS A 48 -2.79 -5.47 -16.35
N LEU A 49 -4.06 -5.41 -15.91
CA LEU A 49 -4.52 -6.07 -14.69
C LEU A 49 -4.41 -7.59 -14.81
N SER A 50 -4.80 -8.17 -15.95
CA SER A 50 -4.67 -9.60 -16.23
C SER A 50 -3.21 -10.07 -16.19
N GLU A 51 -2.30 -9.30 -16.79
CA GLU A 51 -0.86 -9.57 -16.78
C GLU A 51 -0.28 -9.47 -15.36
N ALA A 52 -0.64 -8.42 -14.61
CA ALA A 52 -0.24 -8.25 -13.21
C ALA A 52 -0.72 -9.40 -12.33
N LEU A 53 -1.97 -9.83 -12.51
CA LEU A 53 -2.55 -10.96 -11.79
C LEU A 53 -1.81 -12.28 -12.10
N ARG A 54 -1.58 -12.57 -13.38
CA ARG A 54 -0.82 -13.76 -13.81
C ARG A 54 0.58 -13.76 -13.22
N ARG A 55 1.26 -12.61 -13.25
CA ARG A 55 2.58 -12.44 -12.64
C ARG A 55 2.54 -12.72 -11.14
N LEU A 56 1.58 -12.16 -10.43
CA LEU A 56 1.44 -12.35 -8.97
C LEU A 56 1.16 -13.81 -8.60
N ILE A 57 0.40 -14.54 -9.43
CA ILE A 57 0.12 -15.97 -9.25
C ILE A 57 1.36 -16.83 -9.54
N ALA A 58 2.09 -16.54 -10.61
CA ALA A 58 3.22 -17.36 -11.05
C ALA A 58 4.53 -17.11 -10.27
N ASP A 59 4.78 -15.87 -9.84
CA ASP A 59 6.05 -15.45 -9.23
C ASP A 59 5.96 -15.50 -7.69
N GLY A 60 6.44 -16.60 -7.12
CA GLY A 60 6.52 -16.76 -5.66
C GLY A 60 7.49 -15.80 -4.98
N ASP A 61 8.59 -15.45 -5.65
CA ASP A 61 9.59 -14.52 -5.12
C ASP A 61 9.04 -13.09 -5.06
N LEU A 62 8.25 -12.69 -6.07
CA LEU A 62 7.53 -11.42 -6.05
C LEU A 62 6.60 -11.33 -4.84
N ARG A 63 5.82 -12.38 -4.56
CA ARG A 63 4.94 -12.42 -3.38
C ARG A 63 5.73 -12.29 -2.09
N ALA A 64 6.80 -13.07 -1.93
CA ALA A 64 7.64 -13.01 -0.74
C ALA A 64 8.27 -11.61 -0.54
N ARG A 65 8.71 -10.95 -1.63
CA ARG A 65 9.20 -9.56 -1.57
C ARG A 65 8.11 -8.58 -1.15
N GLN A 66 6.90 -8.70 -1.70
CA GLN A 66 5.77 -7.84 -1.34
C GLN A 66 5.35 -8.01 0.12
N GLU A 67 5.25 -9.26 0.61
CA GLU A 67 4.93 -9.55 2.02
C GLU A 67 5.94 -8.89 2.97
N LYS A 68 7.24 -9.03 2.67
CA LYS A 68 8.30 -8.39 3.45
C LYS A 68 8.21 -6.86 3.41
N ALA A 69 7.95 -6.28 2.25
CA ALA A 69 7.79 -4.84 2.11
C ALA A 69 6.56 -4.32 2.88
N TRP A 70 5.43 -5.04 2.86
CA TRP A 70 4.28 -4.67 3.68
C TRP A 70 4.57 -4.69 5.18
N GLN A 71 5.28 -5.70 5.66
CA GLN A 71 5.71 -5.77 7.06
C GLN A 71 6.56 -4.56 7.45
N ALA A 72 7.45 -4.09 6.56
CA ALA A 72 8.26 -2.90 6.79
C ALA A 72 7.44 -1.60 6.81
N LEU A 73 6.31 -1.55 6.10
CA LEU A 73 5.38 -0.41 6.09
C LEU A 73 4.38 -0.43 7.24
N ALA A 74 4.21 -1.57 7.92
CA ALA A 74 3.24 -1.72 8.98
C ALA A 74 3.59 -0.85 10.19
N ARG A 75 2.59 -0.11 10.69
CA ARG A 75 2.68 0.63 11.96
C ARG A 75 1.55 0.22 12.91
N PRO A 76 1.59 -1.01 13.46
CA PRO A 76 0.52 -1.51 14.32
C PRO A 76 0.32 -0.69 15.61
N GLN A 77 1.33 0.09 16.02
CA GLN A 77 1.32 0.92 17.22
C GLN A 77 1.00 2.39 16.93
N ALA A 78 0.67 2.74 15.68
CA ALA A 78 0.45 4.13 15.27
C ALA A 78 -0.50 4.91 16.20
N THR A 79 -1.59 4.29 16.66
CA THR A 79 -2.50 4.92 17.62
C THR A 79 -1.84 5.19 18.97
N ALA A 80 -1.11 4.21 19.52
CA ALA A 80 -0.43 4.35 20.80
C ALA A 80 0.68 5.42 20.73
N ASP A 81 1.43 5.44 19.63
CA ASP A 81 2.49 6.41 19.37
C ASP A 81 1.93 7.85 19.33
N ILE A 82 0.84 8.05 18.58
CA ILE A 82 0.18 9.37 18.48
C ILE A 82 -0.36 9.81 19.85
N VAL A 83 -1.00 8.91 20.60
CA VAL A 83 -1.50 9.23 21.95
C VAL A 83 -0.36 9.64 22.89
N ALA A 84 0.75 8.90 22.86
CA ALA A 84 1.92 9.22 23.68
C ALA A 84 2.48 10.61 23.35
N ASP A 85 2.51 10.97 22.07
CA ASP A 85 3.00 12.28 21.63
C ASP A 85 2.04 13.42 22.02
N ILE A 86 0.72 13.21 21.94
CA ILE A 86 -0.27 14.17 22.43
C ILE A 86 -0.11 14.41 23.93
N VAL A 87 0.03 13.35 24.73
CA VAL A 87 0.21 13.46 26.19
C VAL A 87 1.48 14.26 26.54
N LYS A 88 2.59 14.02 25.83
CA LYS A 88 3.84 14.78 26.02
C LYS A 88 3.69 16.27 25.70
N LEU A 89 2.89 16.62 24.69
CA LEU A 89 2.64 18.01 24.31
C LEU A 89 1.83 18.74 25.38
N ILE A 90 0.81 18.08 25.94
CA ILE A 90 -0.03 18.66 27.00
C ILE A 90 0.74 18.79 28.32
N ALA A 91 1.62 17.85 28.65
CA ALA A 91 2.40 17.88 29.90
C ALA A 91 3.61 18.85 29.88
N LYS A 92 3.85 19.53 28.75
CA LYS A 92 4.88 20.57 28.63
C LYS A 92 4.37 21.98 28.96
N ASP A 93 3.07 22.12 29.22
CA ASP A 93 2.45 23.29 29.84
C ASP A 93 2.29 23.10 31.37
#